data_AF-A0A8T2JXV7-F1
#
_entry.id   AF-A0A8T2JXV7-F1
#
_cell.length_a   1.000
_cell.length_b   1.000
_cell.length_c   1.000
_cell.angle_alpha   90.00
_cell.angle_beta   90.00
_cell.angle_gamma   90.00
#
_symmetry.space_group_name_H-M   'P 1'
#
loop_
_entity.id
_entity.type
_entity.pdbx_description
1 polymer ?
#
loop_
_entity_poly.entity_id
_entity_poly.type
_entity_poly.pdbx_seq_one_letter_code
_entity_poly.pdbx_strand_id
1 'polypeptide(L)'
;MNKPDGLAVLGIFIEIGATDNPAYGNILRYLDNIRYAGQTMNVPAFNVHYLLPENMEQYFRYQGSLTTPPCYQSVMWTVFSHPVTISKSQLEKLQTTLYSTATNAAPVGLQNNVRETQSVNSRTVYSSFHIHPTLSTGNVGNILAIIFGTFLGIIGIACIIYFIHRKTRKETTGTKQENKVQDLQSTPTEVKTM
;
A
#
# COMPACT_ATOMS: atom_id res chain seq x y z
N MET A 1 -12.26 35.13 0.69
CA MET A 1 -11.31 34.04 0.38
C MET A 1 -10.03 34.06 1.21
N ASN A 2 -9.78 35.05 2.08
CA ASN A 2 -8.55 35.13 2.90
C ASN A 2 -8.73 34.62 4.34
N LYS A 3 -9.78 33.83 4.60
CA LYS A 3 -10.03 33.19 5.89
C LYS A 3 -9.50 31.75 5.83
N PRO A 4 -8.97 31.19 6.93
CA PRO A 4 -8.30 29.87 6.93
C PRO A 4 -9.20 28.72 6.42
N ASP A 5 -10.51 28.86 6.57
CA ASP A 5 -11.57 27.91 6.24
C ASP A 5 -12.64 28.54 5.33
N GLY A 6 -12.28 29.57 4.56
CA GLY A 6 -13.22 30.33 3.74
C GLY A 6 -13.80 29.57 2.55
N LEU A 7 -13.25 28.40 2.19
CA LEU A 7 -13.67 27.57 1.07
C LEU A 7 -13.65 26.08 1.47
N ALA A 8 -14.62 25.32 0.96
CA ALA A 8 -14.62 23.86 1.00
C ALA A 8 -14.58 23.31 -0.43
N VAL A 9 -13.66 22.39 -0.71
CA VAL A 9 -13.50 21.77 -2.05
C VAL A 9 -13.66 20.27 -1.94
N LEU A 10 -14.44 19.69 -2.86
CA LEU A 10 -14.59 18.25 -3.04
C LEU A 10 -13.67 17.79 -4.18
N GLY A 11 -12.69 16.95 -3.86
CA GLY A 11 -11.80 16.30 -4.81
C GLY A 11 -12.30 14.89 -5.11
N ILE A 12 -12.42 14.58 -6.40
CA ILE A 12 -12.92 13.31 -6.90
C ILE A 12 -11.91 12.82 -7.94
N PHE A 13 -11.35 11.63 -7.73
CA PHE A 13 -10.55 10.98 -8.76
C PHE A 13 -11.47 10.42 -9.85
N ILE A 14 -11.01 10.51 -11.09
CA ILE A 14 -11.71 9.97 -12.25
C ILE A 14 -10.83 8.88 -12.85
N GLU A 15 -11.41 7.69 -13.05
CA GLU A 15 -10.74 6.54 -13.64
C GLU A 15 -11.45 6.08 -14.91
N ILE A 16 -10.75 5.26 -15.70
CA ILE A 16 -11.32 4.68 -16.92
C ILE A 16 -12.17 3.47 -16.54
N GLY A 17 -13.45 3.50 -16.89
CA GLY A 17 -14.38 2.40 -16.83
C GLY A 17 -14.73 1.83 -18.21
N ALA A 18 -15.56 0.79 -18.22
CA ALA A 18 -15.98 0.10 -19.45
C ALA A 18 -17.02 0.87 -20.26
N THR A 19 -17.84 1.69 -19.60
CA THR A 19 -19.00 2.37 -20.22
C THR A 19 -18.96 3.87 -20.03
N ASP A 20 -19.67 4.59 -20.91
CA ASP A 20 -19.87 6.03 -20.76
C ASP A 20 -20.61 6.33 -19.46
N ASN A 21 -20.14 7.35 -18.74
CA ASN A 21 -20.83 7.90 -17.59
C ASN A 21 -21.86 8.95 -18.04
N PRO A 22 -23.17 8.73 -17.86
CA PRO A 22 -24.19 9.66 -18.34
C PRO A 22 -24.15 11.03 -17.66
N ALA A 23 -23.76 11.08 -16.39
CA ALA A 23 -23.70 12.32 -15.62
C ALA A 23 -22.59 13.24 -16.15
N TYR A 24 -21.40 12.70 -16.36
CA TYR A 24 -20.30 13.43 -17.01
C TYR A 24 -20.63 13.79 -18.46
N GLY A 25 -21.39 12.93 -19.15
CA GLY A 25 -21.92 13.22 -20.48
C GLY A 25 -22.76 14.51 -20.55
N ASN A 26 -23.38 14.96 -19.46
CA ASN A 26 -24.11 16.24 -19.41
C ASN A 26 -23.19 17.47 -19.51
N ILE A 27 -21.88 17.32 -19.24
CA ILE A 27 -20.88 18.37 -19.42
C ILE A 27 -20.09 18.14 -20.71
N LEU A 28 -19.55 16.92 -20.88
CA LEU A 28 -18.58 16.60 -21.94
C LEU A 28 -19.14 16.78 -23.36
N ARG A 29 -20.46 16.64 -23.55
CA ARG A 29 -21.09 16.85 -24.87
C ARG A 29 -20.97 18.29 -25.39
N TYR A 30 -20.80 19.26 -24.49
CA TYR A 30 -20.77 20.69 -24.85
C TYR A 30 -19.38 21.26 -25.09
N LEU A 31 -18.31 20.49 -24.81
CA LEU A 31 -16.92 20.97 -24.96
C LEU A 31 -16.60 21.45 -26.38
N ASP A 32 -17.23 20.84 -27.40
CA ASP A 32 -17.05 21.24 -28.80
C ASP A 32 -17.52 22.66 -29.11
N ASN A 33 -18.37 23.24 -28.27
CA ASN A 33 -18.90 24.59 -28.46
C ASN A 33 -18.09 25.67 -27.74
N ILE A 34 -17.12 25.28 -26.89
CA ILE A 34 -16.30 26.18 -26.07
C ILE A 34 -14.81 25.87 -26.20
N ARG A 35 -14.37 25.52 -27.42
CA ARG A 35 -13.00 25.04 -27.68
C ARG A 35 -11.93 26.06 -27.33
N TYR A 36 -12.19 27.36 -27.44
CA TYR A 36 -11.20 28.41 -27.21
C TYR A 36 -11.41 29.13 -25.88
N ALA A 37 -10.32 29.65 -25.31
CA ALA A 37 -10.35 30.41 -24.07
C ALA A 37 -11.30 31.62 -24.17
N GLY A 38 -12.12 31.81 -23.13
CA GLY A 38 -13.11 32.90 -23.05
C GLY A 38 -14.48 32.57 -23.65
N GLN A 39 -14.63 31.46 -24.36
CA GLN A 39 -15.95 31.01 -24.83
C GLN A 39 -16.80 30.49 -23.67
N THR A 40 -18.10 30.73 -23.75
CA THR A 40 -19.07 30.32 -22.72
C THR A 40 -20.32 29.72 -23.37
N MET A 41 -21.02 28.85 -22.63
CA MET A 41 -22.27 28.22 -23.05
C MET A 41 -23.12 27.89 -21.83
N ASN A 42 -24.45 27.92 -22.01
CA ASN A 42 -25.39 27.46 -21.01
C ASN A 42 -25.59 25.94 -21.13
N VAL A 43 -25.45 25.24 -20.00
CA VAL A 43 -25.72 23.80 -19.89
C VAL A 43 -27.08 23.62 -19.20
N PRO A 44 -27.99 22.79 -19.73
CA PRO A 44 -29.24 22.47 -19.04
C PRO A 44 -29.00 21.93 -17.63
N ALA A 45 -29.88 22.26 -16.69
CA ALA A 45 -29.78 21.77 -15.33
C ALA A 45 -29.82 20.23 -15.29
N PHE A 46 -28.93 19.65 -14.49
CA PHE A 46 -28.91 18.22 -14.19
C PHE A 46 -28.51 18.03 -12.73
N ASN A 47 -28.77 16.85 -12.17
CA ASN A 47 -28.42 16.57 -10.79
C ASN A 47 -26.90 16.37 -10.64
N VAL A 48 -26.23 17.36 -10.04
CA VAL A 48 -24.78 17.35 -9.80
C VAL A 48 -24.33 16.27 -8.81
N HIS A 49 -25.25 15.70 -8.02
CA HIS A 49 -24.95 14.57 -7.13
C HIS A 49 -24.38 13.37 -7.90
N TYR A 50 -24.82 13.15 -9.15
CA TYR A 50 -24.33 12.04 -9.97
C TYR A 50 -22.92 12.25 -10.53
N LEU A 51 -22.28 13.40 -10.26
CA LEU A 51 -20.85 13.60 -10.51
C LEU A 51 -19.98 13.10 -9.34
N LEU A 52 -20.59 12.75 -8.21
CA LEU A 52 -19.89 12.26 -7.02
C LEU A 52 -19.76 10.73 -7.07
N PRO A 53 -18.79 10.14 -6.36
CA PRO A 53 -18.70 8.70 -6.17
C PRO A 53 -19.94 8.14 -5.47
N GLU A 54 -20.27 6.87 -5.73
CA GLU A 54 -21.38 6.19 -5.05
C GLU A 54 -21.18 6.12 -3.53
N ASN A 55 -19.96 5.79 -3.10
CA ASN A 55 -19.59 5.80 -1.68
C ASN A 55 -18.93 7.12 -1.31
N MET A 56 -19.74 8.03 -0.75
CA MET A 56 -19.29 9.33 -0.24
C MET A 56 -18.90 9.29 1.25
N GLU A 57 -19.11 8.16 1.95
CA GLU A 57 -18.82 8.05 3.40
C GLU A 57 -17.32 7.96 3.66
N GLN A 58 -16.55 7.50 2.67
CA GLN A 58 -15.11 7.33 2.77
C GLN A 58 -14.36 8.46 2.04
N TYR A 59 -13.70 9.31 2.82
CA TYR A 59 -12.93 10.45 2.33
C TYR A 59 -11.77 10.79 3.26
N PHE A 60 -10.83 11.54 2.70
CA PHE A 60 -9.77 12.22 3.43
C PHE A 60 -10.09 13.71 3.58
N ARG A 61 -9.69 14.30 4.70
CA ARG A 61 -9.96 15.71 5.04
C ARG A 61 -8.68 16.39 5.51
N TYR A 62 -8.33 17.53 4.92
CA TYR A 62 -7.17 18.32 5.36
C TYR A 62 -7.28 19.81 4.99
N GLN A 63 -6.53 20.64 5.72
CA GLN A 63 -6.37 22.06 5.40
C GLN A 63 -5.30 22.26 4.31
N GLY A 64 -5.68 22.93 3.24
CA GLY A 64 -4.84 23.16 2.08
C GLY A 64 -5.04 24.54 1.46
N SER A 65 -4.71 24.62 0.18
CA SER A 65 -4.76 25.87 -0.59
C SER A 65 -5.51 25.68 -1.90
N LEU A 66 -5.74 26.82 -2.58
CA LEU A 66 -6.07 26.81 -3.99
C LEU A 66 -4.90 26.19 -4.80
N THR A 67 -5.24 25.38 -5.79
CA THR A 67 -4.27 24.78 -6.72
C THR A 67 -3.90 25.71 -7.88
N THR A 68 -4.50 26.90 -7.94
CA THR A 68 -4.22 27.96 -8.90
C THR A 68 -3.78 29.24 -8.18
N PRO A 69 -2.95 30.09 -8.81
CA PRO A 69 -2.60 31.41 -8.27
C PRO A 69 -3.84 32.21 -7.88
N PRO A 70 -3.83 32.92 -6.73
CA PRO A 70 -2.68 33.20 -5.85
C PRO A 70 -2.42 32.15 -4.76
N CYS A 71 -2.95 30.93 -4.87
CA CYS A 71 -2.63 29.80 -3.98
C CYS A 71 -2.98 30.01 -2.49
N TYR A 72 -4.03 30.79 -2.18
CA TYR A 72 -4.42 31.06 -0.79
C TYR A 72 -4.69 29.79 0.01
N GLN A 73 -4.12 29.72 1.23
CA GLN A 73 -4.35 28.66 2.21
C GLN A 73 -5.67 28.87 2.96
N SER A 74 -6.77 28.71 2.22
CA SER A 74 -8.14 28.99 2.67
C SER A 74 -9.10 27.84 2.42
N VAL A 75 -8.57 26.66 2.05
CA VAL A 75 -9.36 25.56 1.51
C VAL A 75 -9.34 24.37 2.47
N MET A 76 -10.53 24.00 2.94
CA MET A 76 -10.78 22.69 3.54
C MET A 76 -11.04 21.67 2.42
N TRP A 77 -10.08 20.78 2.19
CA TRP A 77 -10.16 19.76 1.15
C TRP A 77 -10.86 18.50 1.66
N THR A 78 -11.86 18.01 0.93
CA THR A 78 -12.42 16.66 1.08
C THR A 78 -12.10 15.87 -0.16
N VAL A 79 -11.28 14.83 -0.05
CA VAL A 79 -10.93 13.98 -1.19
C VAL A 79 -11.55 12.61 -0.98
N PHE A 80 -12.51 12.23 -1.83
CA PHE A 80 -13.16 10.93 -1.71
C PHE A 80 -12.18 9.79 -2.01
N SER A 81 -12.29 8.69 -1.26
CA SER A 81 -11.43 7.52 -1.47
C SER A 81 -11.82 6.70 -2.70
N HIS A 82 -13.10 6.74 -3.07
CA HIS A 82 -13.63 6.03 -4.23
C HIS A 82 -13.61 6.95 -5.46
N PRO A 83 -13.10 6.49 -6.61
CA PRO A 83 -13.15 7.24 -7.85
C PRO A 83 -14.53 7.19 -8.49
N VAL A 84 -14.77 8.09 -9.45
CA VAL A 84 -15.83 7.92 -10.44
C VAL A 84 -15.23 7.39 -11.73
N THR A 85 -15.95 6.51 -12.42
CA THR A 85 -15.52 6.00 -13.71
C THR A 85 -16.15 6.77 -14.87
N ILE A 86 -15.36 7.00 -15.93
CA ILE A 86 -15.81 7.48 -17.24
C ILE A 86 -15.24 6.57 -18.33
N SER A 87 -15.82 6.55 -19.52
CA SER A 87 -15.24 5.76 -20.61
C SER A 87 -13.92 6.35 -21.12
N LYS A 88 -13.15 5.53 -21.84
CA LYS A 88 -11.94 5.98 -22.52
C LYS A 88 -12.21 7.13 -23.50
N SER A 89 -13.29 7.06 -24.27
CA SER A 89 -13.67 8.11 -25.23
C SER A 89 -14.04 9.43 -24.52
N GLN A 90 -14.70 9.35 -23.36
CA GLN A 90 -14.99 10.52 -22.54
C GLN A 90 -13.72 11.19 -22.01
N LEU A 91 -12.74 10.39 -21.55
CA LEU A 91 -11.44 10.90 -21.11
C LEU A 91 -10.68 11.56 -22.27
N GLU A 92 -10.61 10.90 -23.43
CA GLU A 92 -9.96 11.44 -24.63
C GLU A 92 -10.60 12.77 -25.04
N LYS A 93 -11.93 12.86 -25.02
CA LYS A 93 -12.65 14.11 -25.29
C LYS A 93 -12.26 15.21 -24.31
N LEU A 94 -12.22 14.91 -23.01
CA LEU A 94 -11.81 15.87 -21.98
C LEU A 94 -10.38 16.38 -22.19
N GLN A 95 -9.45 15.51 -22.61
CA GLN A 95 -8.03 15.85 -22.77
C GLN A 95 -7.69 16.58 -24.08
N THR A 96 -8.51 16.45 -25.12
CA THR A 96 -8.11 16.89 -26.49
C THR A 96 -8.98 17.98 -27.09
N THR A 97 -10.16 18.28 -26.52
CA THR A 97 -11.13 19.19 -27.15
C THR A 97 -10.81 20.68 -26.93
N LEU A 98 -10.25 21.03 -25.77
CA LEU A 98 -10.10 22.42 -25.35
C LEU A 98 -8.72 22.98 -25.69
N TYR A 99 -8.69 24.29 -25.98
CA TYR A 99 -7.49 25.09 -26.23
C TYR A 99 -7.31 26.14 -25.15
N SER A 100 -6.05 26.40 -24.79
CA SER A 100 -5.66 27.47 -23.85
C SER A 100 -5.61 28.85 -24.52
N THR A 101 -5.68 28.91 -25.85
CA THR A 101 -5.63 30.13 -26.64
C THR A 101 -7.01 30.66 -27.01
N ALA A 102 -7.10 31.96 -27.26
CA ALA A 102 -8.29 32.62 -27.78
C ALA A 102 -8.48 32.34 -29.28
N THR A 103 -9.69 32.59 -29.81
CA THR A 103 -10.10 32.28 -31.18
C THR A 103 -9.24 32.94 -32.27
N ASN A 104 -8.59 34.06 -31.97
CA ASN A 104 -7.74 34.81 -32.90
C ASN A 104 -6.26 34.36 -32.89
N ALA A 105 -5.91 33.32 -32.12
CA ALA A 105 -4.55 32.80 -32.02
C ALA A 105 -4.48 31.35 -32.50
N ALA A 106 -3.25 30.88 -32.79
CA ALA A 106 -3.03 29.47 -33.13
C ALA A 106 -3.52 28.56 -31.98
N PRO A 107 -4.20 27.44 -32.28
CA PRO A 107 -4.67 26.52 -31.24
C PRO A 107 -3.52 25.89 -30.47
N VAL A 108 -3.56 25.98 -29.13
CA VAL A 108 -2.67 25.25 -28.22
C VAL A 108 -3.54 24.43 -27.28
N GLY A 109 -3.37 23.11 -27.26
CA GLY A 109 -4.15 22.21 -26.41
C GLY A 109 -4.09 22.57 -24.93
N LEU A 110 -5.24 22.63 -24.26
CA LEU A 110 -5.32 22.78 -22.80
C LEU A 110 -5.13 21.41 -22.16
N GLN A 111 -3.87 21.02 -22.00
CA GLN A 111 -3.47 19.71 -21.46
C GLN A 111 -2.60 19.89 -20.22
N ASN A 112 -2.47 18.84 -19.41
CA ASN A 112 -1.65 18.82 -18.20
C ASN A 112 -1.92 20.00 -17.26
N ASN A 113 -3.19 20.41 -17.16
CA ASN A 113 -3.67 21.52 -16.33
C ASN A 113 -3.80 21.12 -14.85
N VAL A 114 -2.74 20.53 -14.31
CA VAL A 114 -2.63 20.03 -12.95
C VAL A 114 -1.41 20.66 -12.26
N ARG A 115 -1.53 20.92 -10.96
CA ARG A 115 -0.41 21.35 -10.13
C ARG A 115 0.27 20.13 -9.51
N GLU A 116 1.60 20.13 -9.48
CA GLU A 116 2.37 19.09 -8.79
C GLU A 116 1.98 18.97 -7.30
N THR A 117 2.10 17.75 -6.76
CA THR A 117 1.86 17.49 -5.34
C THR A 117 2.81 18.34 -4.49
N GLN A 118 2.27 18.96 -3.46
CA GLN A 118 3.04 19.79 -2.54
C GLN A 118 3.41 18.98 -1.30
N SER A 119 4.49 19.37 -0.62
CA SER A 119 4.92 18.70 0.62
C SER A 119 3.83 18.75 1.71
N VAL A 120 3.75 17.68 2.50
CA VAL A 120 2.77 17.58 3.59
C VAL A 120 3.06 18.61 4.69
N ASN A 121 4.32 18.99 4.90
CA ASN A 121 4.75 19.97 5.92
C ASN A 121 4.17 19.68 7.31
N SER A 122 4.20 18.40 7.71
CA SER A 122 3.68 17.93 9.00
C SER A 122 2.18 18.16 9.24
N ARG A 123 1.41 18.51 8.20
CA ARG A 123 -0.06 18.60 8.32
C ARG A 123 -0.66 17.21 8.55
N THR A 124 -1.63 17.14 9.45
CA THR A 124 -2.44 15.95 9.65
C THR A 124 -3.49 15.84 8.54
N VAL A 125 -3.61 14.63 7.98
CA VAL A 125 -4.69 14.26 7.07
C VAL A 125 -5.61 13.31 7.82
N TYR A 126 -6.88 13.66 7.95
CA TYR A 126 -7.89 12.84 8.61
C TYR A 126 -8.54 11.90 7.59
N SER A 127 -8.89 10.68 7.99
CA SER A 127 -9.76 9.78 7.24
C SER A 127 -11.12 9.65 7.94
N SER A 128 -12.21 9.54 7.19
CA SER A 128 -13.54 9.24 7.74
C SER A 128 -13.77 7.74 8.03
N PHE A 129 -12.80 6.91 7.66
CA PHE A 129 -12.86 5.45 7.76
C PHE A 129 -11.60 4.90 8.43
N HIS A 130 -11.72 3.69 8.98
CA HIS A 130 -10.58 2.98 9.55
C HIS A 130 -9.70 2.42 8.44
N ILE A 131 -8.43 2.81 8.46
CA ILE A 131 -7.41 2.21 7.60
C ILE A 131 -6.94 0.95 8.31
N HIS A 132 -7.37 -0.22 7.85
CA HIS A 132 -6.81 -1.48 8.32
C HIS A 132 -5.36 -1.57 7.81
N PRO A 133 -4.35 -1.66 8.71
CA PRO A 133 -3.00 -1.91 8.27
C PRO A 133 -2.97 -3.32 7.65
N THR A 134 -2.84 -3.40 6.33
CA THR A 134 -2.53 -4.66 5.68
C THR A 134 -1.15 -5.08 6.14
N LEU A 135 -1.05 -5.99 7.12
CA LEU A 135 0.17 -6.75 7.30
C LEU A 135 0.42 -7.45 5.97
N SER A 136 1.47 -7.03 5.26
CA SER A 136 1.95 -7.76 4.09
C SER A 136 2.07 -9.24 4.47
N THR A 137 1.24 -10.08 3.87
CA THR A 137 1.28 -11.55 4.04
C THR A 137 2.68 -12.11 3.81
N GLY A 138 3.51 -11.41 3.02
CA GLY A 138 4.93 -11.74 2.82
C GLY A 138 5.78 -11.63 4.09
N ASN A 139 5.47 -10.71 5.00
CA ASN A 139 6.25 -10.55 6.24
C ASN A 139 5.88 -11.61 7.29
N VAL A 140 4.60 -12.02 7.34
CA VAL A 140 4.14 -13.09 8.24
C VAL A 140 4.75 -14.43 7.83
N GLY A 141 4.80 -14.72 6.53
CA GLY A 141 5.44 -15.93 6.00
C GLY A 141 6.93 -16.00 6.35
N ASN A 142 7.66 -14.88 6.22
CA ASN A 142 9.07 -14.81 6.56
C ASN A 142 9.32 -15.00 8.07
N ILE A 143 8.47 -14.42 8.92
CA ILE A 143 8.57 -14.59 10.38
C ILE A 143 8.33 -16.05 10.77
N LEU A 144 7.31 -16.70 10.19
CA LEU A 144 7.04 -18.12 10.44
C LEU A 144 8.23 -19.00 10.02
N ALA A 145 8.80 -18.77 8.83
CA ALA A 145 9.93 -19.55 8.33
C ALA A 145 11.16 -19.48 9.25
N ILE A 146 11.45 -18.30 9.83
CA ILE A 146 12.55 -18.11 10.78
C ILE A 146 12.28 -18.89 12.08
N ILE A 147 11.05 -18.84 12.60
CA ILE A 147 10.68 -19.55 13.83
C ILE A 147 10.78 -21.08 13.63
N PHE A 148 10.24 -21.60 12.52
CA PHE A 148 10.33 -23.04 12.24
C PHE A 148 11.76 -23.49 11.95
N GLY A 149 12.54 -22.70 11.20
CA GLY A 149 13.94 -23.01 10.89
C GLY A 149 14.83 -23.07 12.13
N THR A 150 14.66 -22.12 13.05
CA THR A 150 15.42 -22.10 14.32
C THR A 150 15.03 -23.27 15.23
N PHE A 151 13.74 -23.58 15.35
CA PHE A 151 13.27 -24.71 16.14
C PHE A 151 13.80 -26.06 15.63
N LEU A 152 13.72 -26.29 14.31
CA LEU A 152 14.25 -27.51 13.69
C LEU A 152 15.78 -27.61 13.81
N GLY A 153 16.49 -26.48 13.69
CA GLY A 153 17.94 -26.43 13.89
C GLY A 153 18.35 -26.83 15.31
N ILE A 154 17.66 -26.29 16.34
CA ILE A 154 17.93 -26.63 17.75
C ILE A 154 17.66 -28.11 18.02
N ILE A 155 16.54 -28.65 17.51
CA ILE A 155 16.22 -30.07 17.66
C ILE A 155 17.28 -30.95 16.98
N GLY A 156 17.70 -30.59 15.76
CA GLY A 156 18.73 -31.32 15.03
C GLY A 156 20.05 -31.38 15.81
N ILE A 157 20.50 -30.24 16.33
CA ILE A 157 21.73 -30.15 17.15
C ILE A 157 21.58 -30.99 18.43
N ALA A 158 20.46 -30.88 19.14
CA ALA A 158 20.20 -31.65 20.36
C ALA A 158 20.21 -33.17 20.08
N CYS A 159 19.62 -33.61 18.96
CA CYS A 159 19.66 -35.01 18.52
C CYS A 159 21.09 -35.47 18.23
N ILE A 160 21.89 -34.67 17.51
CA ILE A 160 23.30 -35.01 17.22
C ILE A 160 24.10 -35.14 18.52
N ILE A 161 23.97 -34.17 19.43
CA ILE A 161 24.62 -34.21 20.75
C ILE A 161 24.19 -35.47 21.51
N TYR A 162 22.90 -35.79 21.52
CA TYR A 162 22.36 -36.99 22.15
C TYR A 162 22.99 -38.27 21.56
N PHE A 163 23.10 -38.36 20.22
CA PHE A 163 23.71 -39.53 19.57
C PHE A 163 25.21 -39.64 19.86
N ILE A 164 25.96 -38.53 19.90
CA ILE A 164 27.37 -38.51 20.28
C ILE A 164 27.54 -38.96 21.74
N HIS A 165 26.72 -38.45 22.66
CA HIS A 165 26.68 -38.90 24.05
C HIS A 165 26.32 -40.40 24.18
N ARG A 166 25.39 -40.88 23.36
CA ARG A 166 24.99 -42.30 23.36
C ARG A 166 26.11 -43.21 22.84
N LYS A 167 26.85 -42.77 21.82
CA LYS A 167 27.96 -43.55 21.23
C LYS A 167 29.15 -43.64 22.20
N THR A 168 29.56 -42.51 22.78
CA THR A 168 30.62 -42.46 23.81
C THR A 168 30.25 -43.30 25.04
N ARG A 169 28.99 -43.27 25.50
CA ARG A 169 28.54 -44.12 26.62
C ARG A 169 28.65 -45.63 26.31
N LYS A 170 28.42 -46.06 25.06
CA LYS A 170 28.57 -47.47 24.66
C LYS A 170 30.04 -47.90 24.63
N GLU A 171 30.94 -47.03 24.15
CA GLU A 171 32.38 -47.28 24.11
C GLU A 171 32.97 -47.40 25.53
N THR A 172 32.63 -46.49 26.45
CA THR A 172 33.08 -46.58 27.86
C THR A 172 32.56 -47.82 28.59
N THR A 173 31.37 -48.30 28.23
CA THR A 173 30.78 -49.51 28.84
C THR A 173 31.47 -50.79 28.31
N GLY A 174 31.88 -50.81 27.04
CA GLY A 174 32.64 -51.90 26.44
C GLY A 174 34.05 -52.05 27.04
N THR A 175 34.81 -50.94 27.15
CA THR A 175 36.17 -50.95 27.71
C THR A 175 36.18 -51.35 29.19
N LYS A 176 35.15 -50.96 29.96
CA LYS A 176 35.03 -51.34 31.38
C LYS A 176 34.71 -52.82 31.58
N GLN A 177 34.07 -53.45 30.59
CA GLN A 177 33.71 -54.86 30.62
C GLN A 177 34.90 -55.75 30.21
N GLU A 178 35.70 -55.29 29.24
CA GLU A 178 36.95 -55.95 28.82
C GLU A 178 38.02 -55.93 29.93
N ASN A 179 38.23 -54.78 30.58
CA ASN A 179 39.17 -54.67 31.70
C ASN A 179 38.77 -55.53 32.91
N LYS A 180 37.46 -55.73 33.16
CA LYS A 180 36.97 -56.57 34.26
C LYS A 180 37.21 -58.07 34.00
N VAL A 181 37.24 -58.51 32.74
CA VAL A 181 37.49 -59.91 32.38
C VAL A 181 38.98 -60.25 32.52
N GLN A 182 39.87 -59.31 32.22
CA GLN A 182 41.32 -59.51 32.38
C GLN A 182 41.76 -59.57 33.85
N ASP A 183 41.16 -58.80 34.75
CA ASP A 183 41.46 -58.86 36.20
C ASP A 183 41.01 -60.17 36.88
N LEU A 184 40.05 -60.91 36.29
CA LEU A 184 39.56 -62.18 36.84
C LEU A 184 40.42 -63.39 36.45
N GLN A 185 41.37 -63.24 35.52
CA GLN A 185 42.24 -64.33 35.07
C GLN A 185 43.63 -64.36 35.73
N SER A 186 43.95 -63.41 36.60
CA SER A 186 45.28 -63.26 37.23
C SER A 186 45.26 -63.50 38.76
N THR A 187 44.75 -64.66 39.21
CA THR A 187 45.03 -65.15 40.57
C THR A 187 45.94 -66.39 40.50
N PRO A 188 47.24 -66.28 40.82
CA PRO A 188 48.08 -67.43 41.13
C PRO A 188 47.86 -67.84 42.59
N THR A 189 47.54 -69.12 42.79
CA THR A 189 47.58 -69.78 44.09
C THR A 189 49.05 -69.95 44.49
N GLU A 190 49.53 -69.21 45.49
CA GLU A 190 50.79 -69.51 46.16
C GLU A 190 50.58 -69.87 47.64
N VAL A 191 51.35 -70.88 47.99
CA VAL A 191 51.46 -71.67 49.20
C VAL A 191 51.90 -70.82 50.40
N LYS A 192 51.26 -71.04 51.55
CA LYS A 192 51.63 -70.41 52.82
C LYS A 192 52.50 -71.39 53.62
N THR A 193 53.75 -71.02 53.88
CA THR A 193 54.61 -71.68 54.88
C THR A 193 54.92 -70.68 56.00
N MET A 194 54.86 -71.19 57.23
CA MET A 194 55.22 -70.54 58.49
C MET A 194 56.70 -70.14 58.56
#